data_AF-A0A920RT62-F1
#
_entry.id   AF-A0A920RT62-F1
#
_cell.length_a   1.000
_cell.length_b   1.000
_cell.length_c   1.000
_cell.angle_alpha   90.00
_cell.angle_beta   90.00
_cell.angle_gamma   90.00
#
_symmetry.space_group_name_H-M   'P 1'
#
loop_
_entity.id
_entity.type
_entity.pdbx_description
1 polymer ?
#
loop_
_entity_poly.entity_id
_entity_poly.type
_entity_poly.pdbx_seq_one_letter_code
_entity_poly.pdbx_strand_id
1 'polypeptide(L)'
;MPLVIRVPGLTKPRSSTTGLAELVDLFPTLAELCSLNPPGDLRAAAWSPCCGILRAGKKVAYTVVRRGPKLGKAIRSGHWR
;
A
#
# COMPACT_ATOMS: atom_id res chain seq x y z
N MET A 1 5.10 5.90 -9.39
CA MET A 1 4.69 4.54 -9.78
C MET A 1 3.17 4.48 -9.71
N PRO A 2 2.48 4.12 -10.78
CA PRO A 2 1.05 3.86 -10.73
C PRO A 2 0.78 2.53 -10.00
N LEU A 3 -0.24 2.49 -9.16
CA LEU A 3 -0.78 1.25 -8.57
C LEU A 3 -2.28 1.25 -8.77
N VAL A 4 -2.78 0.22 -9.45
CA VAL A 4 -4.20 0.02 -9.72
C VAL A 4 -4.55 -1.40 -9.31
N ILE A 5 -5.58 -1.55 -8.48
CA ILE A 5 -6.04 -2.83 -7.97
C ILE A 5 -7.54 -2.96 -8.26
N ARG A 6 -7.94 -4.10 -8.87
CA ARG A 6 -9.33 -4.47 -9.11
C ARG A 6 -9.61 -5.75 -8.33
N VAL A 7 -10.58 -5.72 -7.42
CA VAL A 7 -11.01 -6.89 -6.63
C VAL A 7 -12.46 -7.19 -7.00
N PRO A 8 -12.76 -8.38 -7.57
CA PRO A 8 -14.12 -8.79 -7.89
C PRO A 8 -15.03 -8.70 -6.66
N GLY A 9 -16.25 -8.18 -6.85
CA GLY A 9 -17.22 -8.02 -5.76
C GLY A 9 -16.92 -6.91 -4.74
N LEU A 10 -15.76 -6.25 -4.80
CA LEU A 10 -15.32 -5.32 -3.76
C LEU A 10 -14.96 -3.92 -4.29
N THR A 11 -14.20 -3.84 -5.39
CA THR A 11 -13.84 -2.53 -5.98
C THR A 11 -15.00 -1.91 -6.75
N LYS A 12 -15.33 -0.65 -6.41
CA LYS A 12 -16.36 0.12 -7.11
C LYS A 12 -15.81 0.74 -8.39
N PRO A 13 -16.53 0.73 -9.52
CA PRO A 13 -16.10 1.43 -10.73
C PRO A 13 -15.82 2.91 -10.46
N ARG A 14 -14.78 3.46 -11.11
CA ARG A 14 -14.38 4.87 -11.00
C ARG A 14 -13.99 5.33 -9.58
N SER A 15 -13.75 4.41 -8.63
CA SER A 15 -13.21 4.78 -7.33
C SER A 15 -11.70 5.02 -7.39
N SER A 16 -11.23 6.02 -6.65
CA SER A 16 -9.81 6.29 -6.40
C SER A 16 -9.59 6.68 -4.94
N THR A 17 -8.33 6.66 -4.49
CA THR A 17 -7.95 7.15 -3.16
C THR A 17 -6.68 7.99 -3.27
N THR A 18 -6.58 8.99 -2.39
CA THR A 18 -5.36 9.76 -2.14
C THR A 18 -4.57 9.23 -0.94
N GLY A 19 -5.04 8.14 -0.32
CA GLY A 19 -4.38 7.47 0.79
C GLY A 19 -2.96 7.04 0.42
N LEU A 20 -2.03 7.21 1.38
CA LEU A 20 -0.64 6.81 1.17
C LEU A 20 -0.48 5.31 1.21
N ALA A 21 0.44 4.86 0.36
CA ALA A 21 0.67 3.49 -0.02
C ALA A 21 2.16 3.23 -0.18
N GLU A 22 2.64 2.06 0.28
CA GLU A 22 4.00 1.60 0.02
C GLU A 22 3.98 0.33 -0.84
N LEU A 23 5.02 0.12 -1.65
CA LEU A 23 5.10 -1.06 -2.51
C LEU A 23 5.09 -2.37 -1.71
N VAL A 24 5.62 -2.34 -0.49
CA VAL A 24 5.66 -3.48 0.43
C VAL A 24 4.27 -3.90 0.91
N ASP A 25 3.26 -3.04 0.81
CA ASP A 25 1.87 -3.34 1.19
C ASP A 25 1.19 -4.30 0.19
N LEU A 26 1.73 -4.45 -1.02
CA LEU A 26 1.14 -5.27 -2.07
C LEU A 26 1.03 -6.75 -1.65
N PHE A 27 2.11 -7.31 -1.13
CA PHE A 27 2.15 -8.72 -0.74
C PHE A 27 1.15 -9.08 0.37
N PRO A 28 1.14 -8.43 1.55
CA PRO A 28 0.16 -8.74 2.57
C PRO A 28 -1.28 -8.46 2.12
N THR A 29 -1.50 -7.46 1.24
CA THR A 29 -2.83 -7.20 0.65
C THR A 29 -3.31 -8.36 -0.22
N LEU A 30 -2.44 -8.91 -1.08
CA LEU A 30 -2.79 -10.06 -1.90
C LEU A 30 -2.99 -11.33 -1.06
N ALA A 31 -2.15 -11.53 -0.04
CA ALA A 31 -2.31 -12.65 0.90
C ALA A 31 -3.67 -12.60 1.60
N GLU A 32 -4.07 -11.43 2.12
CA GLU A 32 -5.39 -11.25 2.75
C GLU A 32 -6.54 -11.53 1.76
N LEU A 33 -6.46 -10.98 0.54
CA LEU A 33 -7.48 -11.17 -0.51
C LEU A 33 -7.61 -12.64 -0.96
N CYS A 34 -6.52 -13.39 -0.92
CA CYS A 34 -6.50 -14.81 -1.24
C CYS A 34 -6.72 -15.71 -0.02
N SER A 35 -7.04 -15.16 1.14
CA SER A 35 -7.21 -15.90 2.40
C SER A 35 -5.98 -16.76 2.77
N LEU A 36 -4.79 -16.23 2.49
CA LEU A 36 -3.50 -16.82 2.86
C LEU A 36 -3.00 -16.20 4.17
N ASN A 37 -2.21 -16.95 4.93
CA ASN A 37 -1.54 -16.45 6.13
C ASN A 37 -0.20 -15.81 5.76
N PRO A 38 -0.07 -14.47 5.80
CA PRO A 38 1.22 -13.83 5.59
C PRO A 38 2.17 -14.08 6.78
N PRO A 39 3.50 -14.01 6.56
CA PRO A 39 4.48 -14.00 7.64
C PRO A 39 4.21 -12.87 8.64
N GLY A 40 4.38 -13.16 9.94
CA GLY A 40 4.09 -12.21 11.02
C GLY A 40 5.12 -11.07 11.18
N ASP A 41 6.27 -11.17 10.49
CA ASP A 41 7.36 -10.19 10.49
C ASP A 41 7.23 -9.13 9.40
N LEU A 42 6.14 -9.13 8.63
CA LEU A 42 5.87 -8.10 7.65
C LEU A 42 5.60 -6.76 8.34
N ARG A 43 6.51 -5.80 8.12
CA ARG A 43 6.32 -4.40 8.51
C ARG A 43 5.20 -3.69 7.72
N ALA A 44 4.82 -4.28 6.59
CA ALA A 44 3.78 -3.78 5.71
C ALA A 44 2.39 -4.17 6.21
N ALA A 45 1.39 -3.32 5.96
CA ALA A 45 0.02 -3.59 6.37
C ALA A 45 -0.82 -3.91 5.15
N ALA A 46 -1.58 -5.01 5.22
CA ALA A 46 -2.55 -5.33 4.19
C ALA A 46 -3.62 -4.22 4.11
N TRP A 47 -4.02 -3.88 2.89
CA TRP A 47 -5.15 -3.00 2.68
C TRP A 47 -6.39 -3.85 2.60
N SER A 48 -7.08 -4.01 3.71
CA SER A 48 -8.39 -4.66 3.70
C SER A 48 -9.37 -3.76 2.93
N PRO A 49 -9.84 -4.14 1.73
CA PRO A 49 -10.79 -3.32 0.97
C PRO A 49 -12.23 -3.57 1.42
N CYS A 50 -12.40 -4.18 2.60
CA CYS A 50 -13.59 -4.87 3.10
C CYS A 50 -14.91 -4.10 3.03
N CYS A 51 -14.90 -2.77 2.89
CA CYS A 51 -16.12 -1.95 2.95
C CYS A 51 -16.42 -1.13 1.69
N GLY A 52 -15.81 -1.42 0.52
CA GLY A 52 -16.07 -0.64 -0.69
C GLY A 52 -15.72 0.86 -0.55
N ILE A 53 -14.93 1.17 0.47
CA ILE A 53 -14.26 2.44 0.76
C ILE A 53 -12.81 2.03 0.98
N LEU A 54 -11.92 2.53 0.13
CA LEU A 54 -10.49 2.44 0.37
C LEU A 54 -10.24 3.08 1.74
N ARG A 55 -9.83 2.29 2.74
CA ARG A 55 -9.48 2.81 4.07
C ARG A 55 -8.51 3.97 3.93
N ALA A 56 -8.53 4.89 4.90
CA ALA A 56 -7.49 5.91 5.01
C ALA A 56 -6.13 5.20 4.98
N GLY A 57 -5.30 5.57 4.00
CA GLY A 57 -3.97 4.99 3.85
C GLY A 57 -3.07 5.31 5.05
N LYS A 58 -1.81 4.89 4.98
CA LYS A 58 -0.85 5.16 6.07
C LYS A 58 -0.72 6.67 6.32
N LYS A 59 -0.39 7.05 7.55
CA LYS A 59 -0.06 8.46 7.88
C LYS A 59 1.21 8.94 7.16
N VAL A 60 2.13 8.00 6.91
CA VAL A 60 3.45 8.24 6.33
C VAL A 60 3.81 7.08 5.39
N ALA A 61 4.48 7.38 4.28
CA ALA A 61 5.09 6.40 3.38
C ALA A 61 6.59 6.67 3.23
N TYR A 62 7.38 5.61 3.22
CA TYR A 62 8.82 5.65 3.09
C TYR A 62 9.24 5.23 1.68
N THR A 63 10.32 5.83 1.18
CA THR A 63 10.97 5.37 -0.03
C THR A 63 12.46 5.34 0.20
N VAL A 64 13.07 4.19 -0.11
CA VAL A 64 14.52 4.02 -0.09
C VAL A 64 14.97 3.73 -1.51
N VAL A 65 15.96 4.47 -1.98
CA VAL A 65 16.59 4.26 -3.29
C VAL A 65 18.08 4.05 -3.09
N ARG A 66 18.67 3.15 -3.88
CA ARG A 66 20.11 2.99 -3.95
C ARG A 66 20.61 3.54 -5.28
N ARG A 67 21.60 4.43 -5.23
CA ARG A 67 22.27 4.99 -6.42
C ARG A 67 23.78 4.75 -6.25
N GLY A 68 24.25 3.62 -6.77
CA GLY A 68 25.61 3.13 -6.51
C GLY A 68 25.84 2.86 -5.01
N PRO A 69 26.91 3.40 -4.39
CA PRO A 69 27.17 3.21 -2.96
C PRO A 69 26.26 4.06 -2.07
N LYS A 70 25.53 5.04 -2.62
CA LYS A 70 24.72 5.98 -1.85
C LYS A 70 23.30 5.45 -1.63
N LEU A 71 22.81 5.61 -0.41
CA LEU A 71 21.44 5.32 -0.01
C LEU A 71 20.65 6.63 0.13
N GLY A 72 19.61 6.82 -0.68
CA GLY A 72 18.66 7.91 -0.56
C GLY A 72 17.42 7.46 0.20
N LYS A 73 16.87 8.36 1.03
CA LYS A 73 15.65 8.12 1.81
C LYS A 73 14.71 9.31 1.59
N ALA A 74 13.41 9.04 1.49
CA ALA A 74 12.37 10.05 1.44
C ALA A 74 11.18 9.62 2.31
N ILE A 75 10.52 10.60 2.92
CA ILE A 75 9.37 10.38 3.81
C ILE A 75 8.24 11.26 3.30
N ARG A 76 7.13 10.65 2.90
CA ARG A 76 5.93 11.39 2.47
C ARG A 76 4.87 11.33 3.55
N SER A 77 4.28 12.47 3.90
CA SER A 77 3.09 12.59 4.72
C SER A 77 1.95 13.24 3.90
N GLY A 78 0.80 13.49 4.53
CA GLY A 78 -0.36 14.08 3.83
C GLY A 78 -0.08 15.47 3.22
N HIS A 79 0.84 16.25 3.82
CA HIS A 79 1.12 17.63 3.39
C HIS A 79 2.59 17.86 3.01
N TRP A 80 3.49 16.91 3.27
CA TRP A 80 4.94 17.11 3.13
C TRP A 80 5.64 15.92 2.47
N ARG A 81 6.82 16.16 1.90
CA ARG A 81 7.71 15.16 1.31
C ARG A 81 9.18 15.48 1.56
#